data_AF-A0A9D6R2Y4-F1
#
_entry.id   AF-A0A9D6R2Y4-F1
#
_cell.length_a   1.000
_cell.length_b   1.000
_cell.length_c   1.000
_cell.angle_alpha   90.00
_cell.angle_beta   90.00
_cell.angle_gamma   90.00
#
_symmetry.space_group_name_H-M   'P 1'
#
loop_
_entity.id
_entity.type
_entity.pdbx_description
1 polymer ?
#
loop_
_entity_poly.entity_id
_entity_poly.type
_entity_poly.pdbx_seq_one_letter_code
_entity_poly.pdbx_strand_id
1 'polypeptide(L)'
;RYFLDSDRPKSIGKVRAWYGSFALLALIFAMGKNTPIFPFLYRHVPTFNLFQAPARMTIGYVLAVALLAGIGADAWAKPEGGWLYWTRLGVAGGLAIVIASGAGAFLLPRPIATPGGVNPALLVFQTFPRAAGIAGVLTMISFGLSLSRPANVGWRWESTAVAFVALDLMAAGYSLTPTIEAGLYRQPTSIGAPLRDFLAGGRLFQFADDEYRAKYKRFFRFDTFGFRSTTNGCKCARRWCRMSLRWKASPQPVTSIR
;
A
#
# COMPACT_ATOMS: atom_id res chain seq x y z
N ARG A 1 24.43 -19.66 26.27
CA ARG A 1 23.40 -20.60 26.80
C ARG A 1 22.83 -21.33 25.60
N TYR A 2 23.25 -22.58 25.40
CA TYR A 2 22.72 -23.45 24.35
C TYR A 2 21.40 -24.04 24.84
N PHE A 3 20.28 -23.42 24.45
CA PHE A 3 18.99 -24.09 24.50
C PHE A 3 19.01 -25.10 23.37
N LEU A 4 19.04 -26.38 23.71
CA LEU A 4 19.02 -27.48 22.75
C LEU A 4 17.75 -27.35 21.89
N ASP A 5 17.93 -27.30 20.57
CA ASP A 5 16.86 -27.24 19.56
C ASP A 5 15.93 -28.48 19.61
N SER A 6 16.36 -29.54 20.31
CA SER A 6 15.63 -30.79 20.52
C SER A 6 14.37 -30.65 21.39
N ASP A 7 14.26 -29.60 22.21
CA ASP A 7 13.12 -29.42 23.13
C ASP A 7 12.15 -28.33 22.69
N ARG A 8 12.25 -27.82 21.45
CA ARG A 8 11.24 -26.88 20.95
C ARG A 8 9.88 -27.57 21.00
N PRO A 9 8.95 -27.10 21.85
CA PRO A 9 7.71 -27.82 22.07
C PRO A 9 6.93 -27.84 20.76
N LYS A 10 6.33 -29.00 20.42
CA LYS A 10 5.44 -29.18 19.26
C LYS A 10 4.32 -28.12 19.20
N SER A 11 4.09 -27.37 20.28
CA SER A 11 3.18 -26.24 20.37
C SER A 11 3.55 -25.06 19.45
N ILE A 12 4.83 -24.78 19.17
CA ILE A 12 5.21 -23.60 18.34
C ILE A 12 4.67 -23.76 16.90
N GLY A 13 4.74 -24.96 16.33
CA GLY A 13 4.16 -25.24 15.02
C GLY A 13 2.64 -25.01 14.98
N LYS A 14 1.93 -25.42 16.04
CA LYS A 14 0.49 -25.17 16.19
C LYS A 14 0.17 -23.68 16.31
N VAL A 15 0.98 -22.93 17.06
CA VAL A 15 0.82 -21.47 17.22
C VAL A 15 1.03 -20.75 15.88
N ARG A 16 2.06 -21.11 15.12
CA ARG A 16 2.31 -20.55 13.78
C ARG A 16 1.16 -20.85 12.82
N ALA A 17 0.69 -22.10 12.79
CA ALA A 17 -0.45 -22.48 11.96
C ALA A 17 -1.71 -21.71 12.36
N TRP A 18 -1.99 -21.60 13.66
CA TRP A 18 -3.14 -20.86 14.17
C TRP A 18 -3.14 -19.40 13.73
N TYR A 19 -2.05 -18.65 13.98
CA TYR A 19 -1.98 -17.25 13.57
C TYR A 19 -1.97 -17.09 12.05
N GLY A 20 -1.36 -18.03 11.30
CA GLY A 20 -1.41 -18.04 9.84
C GLY A 20 -2.83 -18.19 9.30
N SER A 21 -3.57 -19.16 9.83
CA SER A 21 -4.99 -19.35 9.50
C SER A 21 -5.83 -18.14 9.91
N PHE A 22 -5.61 -17.58 11.09
CA PHE A 22 -6.31 -16.39 11.56
C PHE A 22 -6.04 -15.17 10.67
N ALA A 23 -4.79 -14.95 10.25
CA ALA A 23 -4.43 -13.89 9.31
C ALA A 23 -5.15 -14.06 7.96
N LEU A 24 -5.15 -15.28 7.41
CA LEU A 24 -5.82 -15.58 6.15
C LEU A 24 -7.34 -15.34 6.24
N LEU A 25 -7.97 -15.83 7.30
CA LEU A 25 -9.40 -15.62 7.54
C LEU A 25 -9.71 -14.12 7.69
N ALA A 26 -8.95 -13.40 8.51
CA ALA A 26 -9.12 -11.95 8.68
C ALA A 26 -9.03 -11.20 7.34
N LEU A 27 -8.12 -11.60 6.45
CA LEU A 27 -7.97 -11.02 5.12
C LEU A 27 -9.16 -11.32 4.19
N ILE A 28 -9.63 -12.58 4.18
CA ILE A 28 -10.81 -13.01 3.41
C ILE A 28 -12.07 -12.24 3.86
N PHE A 29 -12.22 -12.05 5.16
CA PHE A 29 -13.32 -11.25 5.72
C PHE A 29 -13.17 -9.76 5.40
N ALA A 30 -11.95 -9.23 5.41
CA ALA A 30 -11.67 -7.84 5.06
C ALA A 30 -12.02 -7.49 3.61
N MET A 31 -12.02 -8.47 2.69
CA MET A 31 -12.50 -8.26 1.30
C MET A 31 -14.00 -7.94 1.22
N GLY A 32 -14.77 -8.17 2.28
CA GLY A 32 -16.17 -7.78 2.38
C GLY A 32 -17.02 -8.35 1.25
N LYS A 33 -17.75 -7.50 0.53
CA LYS A 33 -18.69 -7.93 -0.53
C LYS A 33 -18.05 -8.60 -1.75
N ASN A 34 -16.72 -8.54 -1.87
CA ASN A 34 -16.01 -9.19 -2.97
C ASN A 34 -15.78 -10.69 -2.73
N THR A 35 -16.00 -11.18 -1.50
CA THR A 35 -16.01 -12.61 -1.18
C THR A 35 -17.43 -13.05 -0.85
N PRO A 36 -17.88 -14.26 -1.25
CA PRO A 36 -19.24 -14.73 -0.96
C PRO A 36 -19.47 -14.98 0.55
N ILE A 37 -18.39 -15.14 1.32
CA ILE A 37 -18.42 -15.49 2.74
C ILE A 37 -19.04 -14.36 3.59
N PHE A 38 -18.61 -13.11 3.37
CA PHE A 38 -19.10 -12.00 4.20
C PHE A 38 -20.59 -11.71 3.99
N PRO A 39 -21.12 -11.57 2.75
CA PRO A 39 -22.56 -11.41 2.51
C PRO A 39 -23.39 -12.57 3.02
N PHE A 40 -22.87 -13.81 2.96
CA PHE A 40 -23.55 -14.98 3.50
C PHE A 40 -23.73 -14.86 5.02
N LEU A 41 -22.67 -14.61 5.78
CA LEU A 41 -22.76 -14.44 7.23
C LEU A 41 -23.64 -13.24 7.61
N TYR A 42 -23.52 -12.14 6.87
CA TYR A 42 -24.31 -10.93 7.12
C TYR A 42 -25.83 -11.15 6.99
N ARG A 43 -26.26 -12.06 6.11
CA ARG A 43 -27.68 -12.39 5.90
C ARG A 43 -28.21 -13.48 6.83
N HIS A 44 -27.38 -14.46 7.21
CA HIS A 44 -27.83 -15.66 7.91
C HIS A 44 -27.53 -15.67 9.41
N VAL A 45 -26.53 -14.91 9.88
CA VAL A 45 -26.13 -14.90 11.29
C VAL A 45 -26.75 -13.68 11.98
N PRO A 46 -27.76 -13.85 12.84
CA PRO A 46 -28.30 -12.75 13.62
C PRO A 46 -27.17 -12.15 14.47
N THR A 47 -27.12 -10.81 14.59
CA THR A 47 -26.04 -10.02 15.26
C THR A 47 -24.84 -9.66 14.37
N PHE A 48 -24.56 -10.37 13.28
CA PHE A 48 -23.39 -10.06 12.43
C PHE A 48 -23.47 -8.68 11.75
N ASN A 49 -24.67 -8.13 11.60
CA ASN A 49 -24.92 -6.78 11.09
C ASN A 49 -24.33 -5.66 11.99
N LEU A 50 -23.99 -5.94 13.26
CA LEU A 50 -23.33 -4.95 14.13
C LEU A 50 -21.91 -4.60 13.64
N PHE A 51 -21.27 -5.46 12.85
CA PHE A 51 -19.93 -5.23 12.29
C PHE A 51 -20.01 -4.48 10.95
N GLN A 52 -20.38 -3.20 10.99
CA GLN A 52 -20.65 -2.37 9.80
C GLN A 52 -19.44 -2.01 8.91
N ALA A 53 -18.26 -2.57 9.16
CA ALA A 53 -17.06 -2.27 8.37
C ALA A 53 -16.17 -3.51 8.23
N PRO A 54 -16.23 -4.25 7.09
CA PRO A 54 -15.39 -5.42 6.85
C PRO A 54 -13.91 -5.11 7.01
N ALA A 55 -13.50 -3.90 6.61
CA ALA A 55 -12.12 -3.42 6.75
C ALA A 55 -11.60 -3.44 8.19
N ARG A 56 -12.45 -3.43 9.23
CA ARG A 56 -12.00 -3.54 10.63
C ARG A 56 -11.35 -4.88 10.95
N MET A 57 -11.66 -5.93 10.18
CA MET A 57 -11.02 -7.24 10.34
C MET A 57 -9.54 -7.22 9.96
N THR A 58 -9.06 -6.19 9.24
CA THR A 58 -7.63 -5.99 8.98
C THR A 58 -6.82 -5.79 10.27
N ILE A 59 -7.44 -5.34 11.37
CA ILE A 59 -6.77 -5.23 12.68
C ILE A 59 -6.32 -6.63 13.15
N GLY A 60 -7.17 -7.65 12.97
CA GLY A 60 -6.83 -9.03 13.29
C GLY A 60 -5.70 -9.56 12.41
N TYR A 61 -5.71 -9.22 11.12
CA TYR A 61 -4.62 -9.55 10.18
C TYR A 61 -3.29 -8.93 10.62
N VAL A 62 -3.26 -7.62 10.91
CA VAL A 62 -2.05 -6.91 11.32
C VAL A 62 -1.50 -7.51 12.62
N LEU A 63 -2.36 -7.77 13.61
CA LEU A 63 -1.97 -8.41 14.86
C LEU A 63 -1.36 -9.81 14.62
N ALA A 64 -2.01 -10.63 13.81
CA ALA A 64 -1.56 -11.99 13.52
C ALA A 64 -0.21 -12.00 12.80
N VAL A 65 -0.03 -11.14 11.79
CA VAL A 65 1.23 -11.03 11.05
C VAL A 65 2.35 -10.45 11.92
N ALA A 66 2.05 -9.47 12.79
CA ALA A 66 3.02 -8.93 13.73
C ALA A 66 3.51 -10.00 14.73
N LEU A 67 2.60 -10.82 15.26
CA LEU A 67 2.96 -11.95 16.14
C LEU A 67 3.76 -13.01 15.39
N LEU A 68 3.38 -13.36 14.16
CA LEU A 68 4.16 -14.27 13.32
C LEU A 68 5.56 -13.72 13.01
N ALA A 69 5.69 -12.43 12.74
CA ALA A 69 6.97 -11.77 12.54
C ALA A 69 7.84 -11.82 13.80
N GLY A 70 7.26 -11.57 14.98
CA GLY A 70 7.95 -11.72 16.26
C GLY A 70 8.42 -13.15 16.53
N ILE A 71 7.57 -14.16 16.29
CA ILE A 71 7.93 -15.58 16.40
C ILE A 71 9.02 -15.96 15.37
N GLY A 72 8.98 -15.34 14.17
CA GLY A 72 9.99 -15.53 13.14
C GLY A 72 11.34 -14.92 13.53
N ALA A 73 11.33 -13.73 14.12
CA ALA A 73 12.52 -13.04 14.62
C ALA A 73 13.15 -13.75 15.82
N ASP A 74 12.35 -14.25 16.76
CA ASP A 74 12.81 -15.06 17.89
C ASP A 74 13.43 -16.39 17.42
N ALA A 75 12.83 -17.01 16.41
CA ALA A 75 13.35 -18.22 15.80
C ALA A 75 14.43 -17.98 14.73
N TRP A 76 14.90 -16.74 14.55
CA TRP A 76 15.97 -16.45 13.62
C TRP A 76 17.18 -17.26 14.08
N ALA A 77 17.77 -18.03 13.18
CA ALA A 77 18.95 -18.85 13.43
C ALA A 77 19.91 -18.76 12.23
N LYS A 78 21.17 -19.16 12.45
CA LYS A 78 22.11 -19.29 11.35
C LYS A 78 21.67 -20.46 10.47
N PRO A 79 21.59 -20.32 9.14
CA PRO A 79 21.19 -21.42 8.29
C PRO A 79 22.25 -22.53 8.29
N GLU A 80 21.79 -23.77 8.43
CA GLU A 80 22.63 -24.98 8.41
C GLU A 80 22.08 -26.00 7.40
N GLY A 81 22.91 -26.97 7.01
CA GLY A 81 22.53 -28.03 6.06
C GLY A 81 22.02 -27.50 4.72
N GLY A 82 20.91 -28.08 4.21
CA GLY A 82 20.31 -27.67 2.95
C GLY A 82 19.80 -26.22 2.92
N TRP A 83 19.47 -25.64 4.08
CA TRP A 83 19.02 -24.24 4.16
C TRP A 83 20.15 -23.24 3.89
N LEU A 84 21.41 -23.63 4.09
CA LEU A 84 22.58 -22.82 3.74
C LEU A 84 22.67 -22.57 2.22
N TYR A 85 22.32 -23.58 1.42
CA TYR A 85 22.27 -23.44 -0.03
C TYR A 85 21.19 -22.44 -0.45
N TRP A 86 19.96 -22.59 0.07
CA TRP A 86 18.84 -21.71 -0.25
C TRP A 86 19.06 -20.26 0.19
N THR A 87 19.69 -20.05 1.35
CA THR A 87 20.02 -18.69 1.82
C THR A 87 21.09 -18.03 0.96
N ARG A 88 22.13 -18.75 0.55
CA ARG A 88 23.13 -18.25 -0.43
C ARG A 88 22.50 -17.95 -1.78
N LEU A 89 21.64 -18.85 -2.26
CA LEU A 89 20.88 -18.65 -3.49
C LEU A 89 19.95 -17.44 -3.37
N GLY A 90 19.35 -17.22 -2.21
CA GLY A 90 18.54 -16.05 -1.91
C GLY A 90 19.32 -14.74 -1.96
N VAL A 91 20.55 -14.71 -1.43
CA VAL A 91 21.45 -13.54 -1.58
C VAL A 91 21.77 -13.28 -3.05
N ALA A 92 22.16 -14.32 -3.79
CA ALA A 92 22.48 -14.20 -5.21
C ALA A 92 21.26 -13.77 -6.05
N GLY A 93 20.08 -14.34 -5.76
CA GLY A 93 18.82 -13.99 -6.38
C GLY A 93 18.40 -12.55 -6.06
N GLY A 94 18.53 -12.12 -4.81
CA GLY A 94 18.32 -10.73 -4.40
C GLY A 94 19.22 -9.77 -5.17
N LEU A 95 20.53 -10.06 -5.26
CA LEU A 95 21.49 -9.28 -6.04
C LEU A 95 21.12 -9.24 -7.53
N ALA A 96 20.74 -10.37 -8.12
CA ALA A 96 20.32 -10.44 -9.52
C ALA A 96 19.06 -9.58 -9.77
N ILE A 97 18.08 -9.62 -8.86
CA ILE A 97 16.88 -8.77 -8.93
C ILE A 97 17.26 -7.30 -8.85
N VAL A 98 18.20 -6.90 -7.96
CA VAL A 98 18.66 -5.51 -7.85
C VAL A 98 19.33 -5.04 -9.14
N ILE A 99 20.21 -5.85 -9.73
CA ILE A 99 20.88 -5.53 -10.99
C ILE A 99 19.87 -5.42 -12.13
N ALA A 100 18.98 -6.41 -12.28
CA ALA A 100 17.94 -6.40 -13.30
C ALA A 100 16.97 -5.22 -13.14
N SER A 101 16.62 -4.88 -11.91
CA SER A 101 15.76 -3.74 -11.58
C SER A 101 16.45 -2.40 -11.86
N GLY A 102 17.74 -2.28 -11.54
CA GLY A 102 18.55 -1.10 -11.85
C GLY A 102 18.72 -0.91 -13.35
N ALA A 103 19.02 -1.99 -14.08
CA ALA A 103 19.07 -1.98 -15.54
C ALA A 103 17.72 -1.62 -16.14
N GLY A 104 16.62 -2.21 -15.66
CA GLY A 104 15.26 -1.85 -16.08
C GLY A 104 14.94 -0.37 -15.83
N ALA A 105 15.28 0.15 -14.66
CA ALA A 105 15.06 1.56 -14.33
C ALA A 105 15.89 2.53 -15.21
N PHE A 106 17.05 2.09 -15.70
CA PHE A 106 17.92 2.88 -16.57
C PHE A 106 17.56 2.78 -18.05
N LEU A 107 17.25 1.58 -18.53
CA LEU A 107 16.98 1.27 -19.94
C LEU A 107 15.54 1.61 -20.35
N LEU A 108 14.58 1.57 -19.42
CA LEU A 108 13.20 1.86 -19.75
C LEU A 108 12.99 3.37 -20.00
N PRO A 109 12.29 3.75 -21.09
CA PRO A 109 11.99 5.14 -21.39
C PRO A 109 11.35 5.86 -20.21
N ARG A 110 11.81 7.08 -19.93
CA ARG A 110 11.15 7.94 -18.93
C ARG A 110 9.78 8.37 -19.44
N PRO A 111 8.75 8.47 -18.58
CA PRO A 111 7.41 8.80 -19.02
C PRO A 111 7.43 10.26 -19.42
N ILE A 112 7.33 10.51 -20.72
CA ILE A 112 7.19 11.86 -21.23
C ILE A 112 5.73 12.25 -20.99
N ALA A 113 5.52 13.33 -20.24
CA ALA A 113 4.19 13.90 -20.07
C ALA A 113 3.73 14.43 -21.43
N THR A 114 2.79 13.74 -22.07
CA THR A 114 2.13 14.24 -23.26
C THR A 114 1.00 15.20 -22.87
N PRO A 115 0.49 16.05 -23.79
CA PRO A 115 -0.66 16.90 -23.51
C PRO A 115 -1.91 16.15 -23.01
N GLY A 116 -2.03 14.85 -23.33
CA GLY A 116 -3.09 13.96 -22.85
C GLY A 116 -2.84 13.28 -21.49
N GLY A 117 -1.72 13.58 -20.83
CA GLY A 117 -1.30 12.93 -19.58
C GLY A 117 -0.22 11.86 -19.78
N VAL A 118 0.05 11.09 -18.72
CA VAL A 118 1.02 9.99 -18.74
C VAL A 118 0.26 8.69 -19.00
N ASN A 119 0.71 7.88 -19.97
CA ASN A 119 0.11 6.57 -20.21
C ASN A 119 0.28 5.71 -18.94
N PRO A 120 -0.81 5.22 -18.33
CA PRO A 120 -0.74 4.49 -17.06
C PRO A 120 0.01 3.16 -17.18
N ALA A 121 -0.01 2.52 -18.35
CA ALA A 121 0.83 1.34 -18.59
C ALA A 121 2.31 1.69 -18.40
N LEU A 122 2.73 2.85 -18.91
CA LEU A 122 4.11 3.33 -18.79
C LEU A 122 4.50 3.65 -17.34
N LEU A 123 3.55 4.12 -16.52
CA LEU A 123 3.78 4.31 -15.08
C LEU A 123 4.01 2.97 -14.37
N VAL A 124 3.20 1.95 -14.67
CA VAL A 124 3.36 0.60 -14.11
C VAL A 124 4.72 0.02 -14.47
N PHE A 125 5.14 0.17 -15.73
CA PHE A 125 6.46 -0.28 -16.21
C PHE A 125 7.63 0.38 -15.46
N GLN A 126 7.44 1.55 -14.85
CA GLN A 126 8.47 2.20 -14.05
C GLN A 126 8.40 1.93 -12.56
N THR A 127 7.19 1.78 -12.01
CA THR A 127 7.03 1.46 -10.59
C THR A 127 7.45 0.04 -10.28
N PHE A 128 7.26 -0.88 -11.24
CA PHE A 128 7.60 -2.28 -11.04
C PHE A 128 9.11 -2.53 -10.81
N PRO A 129 10.05 -2.04 -11.66
CA PRO A 129 11.48 -2.17 -11.39
C PRO A 129 11.90 -1.57 -10.04
N ARG A 130 11.31 -0.44 -9.64
CA ARG A 130 11.60 0.14 -8.32
C ARG A 130 11.17 -0.76 -7.18
N ALA A 131 9.94 -1.26 -7.24
CA ALA A 131 9.41 -2.17 -6.23
C ALA A 131 10.20 -3.49 -6.18
N ALA A 132 10.52 -4.06 -7.35
CA ALA A 132 11.35 -5.26 -7.47
C ALA A 132 12.76 -5.01 -6.91
N GLY A 133 13.37 -3.86 -7.20
CA GLY A 133 14.68 -3.49 -6.67
C GLY A 133 14.69 -3.40 -5.14
N ILE A 134 13.67 -2.78 -4.53
CA ILE A 134 13.52 -2.73 -3.07
C ILE A 134 13.38 -4.15 -2.50
N ALA A 135 12.52 -4.98 -3.09
CA ALA A 135 12.36 -6.37 -2.66
C ALA A 135 13.67 -7.17 -2.77
N GLY A 136 14.44 -6.96 -3.85
CA GLY A 136 15.76 -7.55 -4.04
C GLY A 136 16.76 -7.13 -2.96
N VAL A 137 16.81 -5.84 -2.62
CA VAL A 137 17.67 -5.31 -1.55
C VAL A 137 17.29 -5.92 -0.20
N LEU A 138 16.00 -5.92 0.15
CA LEU A 138 15.52 -6.47 1.43
C LEU A 138 15.82 -7.97 1.55
N THR A 139 15.64 -8.71 0.46
CA THR A 139 15.97 -10.15 0.39
C THR A 139 17.47 -10.37 0.58
N MET A 140 18.31 -9.60 -0.12
CA MET A 140 19.76 -9.68 -0.03
C MET A 140 20.25 -9.36 1.39
N ILE A 141 19.74 -8.30 2.01
CA ILE A 141 20.10 -7.92 3.39
C ILE A 141 19.63 -8.97 4.40
N SER A 142 18.38 -9.46 4.29
CA SER A 142 17.82 -10.45 5.22
C SER A 142 18.61 -11.76 5.22
N PHE A 143 18.92 -12.29 4.03
CA PHE A 143 19.72 -13.51 3.93
C PHE A 143 21.20 -13.27 4.24
N GLY A 144 21.74 -12.11 3.88
CA GLY A 144 23.09 -11.70 4.28
C GLY A 144 23.26 -11.66 5.81
N LEU A 145 22.33 -11.00 6.51
CA LEU A 145 22.29 -10.95 7.98
C LEU A 145 22.19 -12.35 8.60
N SER A 146 21.40 -13.24 7.99
CA SER A 146 21.26 -14.63 8.42
C SER A 146 22.57 -15.41 8.31
N LEU A 147 23.31 -15.23 7.21
CA LEU A 147 24.62 -15.86 6.98
C LEU A 147 25.72 -15.28 7.89
N SER A 148 25.66 -13.98 8.15
CA SER A 148 26.61 -13.25 9.01
C SER A 148 26.36 -13.44 10.51
N ARG A 149 25.38 -14.25 10.91
CA ARG A 149 25.11 -14.51 12.34
C ARG A 149 26.34 -15.16 13.01
N PRO A 150 26.92 -14.52 14.04
CA PRO A 150 28.04 -15.09 14.78
C PRO A 150 27.58 -16.28 15.64
N ALA A 151 28.50 -17.20 15.95
CA ALA A 151 28.22 -18.34 16.83
C ALA A 151 27.81 -17.87 18.24
N ASN A 152 28.49 -16.84 18.75
CA ASN A 152 28.12 -16.14 19.97
C ASN A 152 27.38 -14.86 19.59
N VAL A 153 26.05 -14.87 19.73
CA VAL A 153 25.22 -13.69 19.48
C VAL A 153 25.54 -12.64 20.54
N GLY A 154 26.16 -11.54 20.11
CA GLY A 154 26.36 -10.36 20.94
C GLY A 154 25.30 -9.29 20.66
N TRP A 155 25.15 -8.36 21.59
CA TRP A 155 24.18 -7.26 21.53
C TRP A 155 24.25 -6.45 20.22
N ARG A 156 25.43 -6.34 19.61
CA ARG A 156 25.62 -5.64 18.32
C ARG A 156 24.85 -6.28 17.18
N TRP A 157 24.92 -7.61 17.05
CA TRP A 157 24.19 -8.31 15.98
C TRP A 157 22.69 -8.25 16.22
N GLU A 158 22.28 -8.46 17.47
CA GLU A 158 20.87 -8.39 17.87
C GLU A 158 20.28 -7.00 17.61
N SER A 159 21.00 -5.94 18.00
CA SER A 159 20.58 -4.55 17.73
C SER A 159 20.48 -4.28 16.23
N THR A 160 21.41 -4.78 15.42
CA THR A 160 21.36 -4.64 13.97
C THR A 160 20.16 -5.38 13.37
N ALA A 161 19.86 -6.60 13.82
CA ALA A 161 18.70 -7.36 13.36
C ALA A 161 17.38 -6.66 13.75
N VAL A 162 17.28 -6.19 14.99
CA VAL A 162 16.12 -5.41 15.48
C VAL A 162 15.96 -4.12 14.71
N ALA A 163 17.05 -3.36 14.51
CA ALA A 163 17.02 -2.12 13.74
C ALA A 163 16.61 -2.37 12.28
N PHE A 164 17.10 -3.44 11.66
CA PHE A 164 16.70 -3.83 10.30
C PHE A 164 15.19 -4.11 10.22
N VAL A 165 14.65 -4.93 11.13
CA VAL A 165 13.21 -5.23 11.18
C VAL A 165 12.39 -3.97 11.46
N ALA A 166 12.84 -3.12 12.38
CA ALA A 166 12.15 -1.86 12.68
C ALA A 166 12.13 -0.93 11.48
N LEU A 167 13.26 -0.78 10.77
CA LEU A 167 13.35 0.04 9.55
C LEU A 167 12.48 -0.52 8.42
N ASP A 168 12.44 -1.84 8.24
CA ASP A 168 11.58 -2.50 7.26
C ASP A 168 10.09 -2.20 7.55
N LEU A 169 9.66 -2.38 8.80
CA LEU A 169 8.30 -2.08 9.24
C LEU A 169 7.95 -0.60 9.11
N MET A 170 8.87 0.31 9.45
CA MET A 170 8.69 1.75 9.28
C MET A 170 8.57 2.12 7.80
N ALA A 171 9.41 1.55 6.93
CA ALA A 171 9.36 1.79 5.50
C ALA A 171 8.04 1.28 4.88
N ALA A 172 7.57 0.10 5.29
CA ALA A 172 6.28 -0.44 4.88
C ALA A 172 5.11 0.42 5.37
N GLY A 173 5.18 0.92 6.60
CA GLY A 173 4.15 1.77 7.22
C GLY A 173 4.10 3.20 6.68
N TYR A 174 5.25 3.76 6.26
CA TYR A 174 5.37 5.17 5.90
C TYR A 174 4.40 5.62 4.80
N SER A 175 4.18 4.78 3.79
CA SER A 175 3.26 5.08 2.69
C SER A 175 1.78 4.95 3.08
N LEU A 176 1.47 4.20 4.14
CA LEU A 176 0.09 3.90 4.56
C LEU A 176 -0.52 5.02 5.40
N THR A 177 0.30 5.92 5.95
CA THR A 177 -0.15 7.07 6.76
C THR A 177 0.35 8.39 6.16
N PRO A 178 -0.19 8.82 5.00
CA PRO A 178 0.16 10.13 4.47
C PRO A 178 -0.27 11.22 5.45
N THR A 179 0.71 11.90 6.05
CA THR A 179 0.46 13.07 6.90
C THR A 179 0.08 14.24 6.01
N ILE A 180 -1.23 14.48 5.87
CA ILE A 180 -1.75 15.63 5.16
C ILE A 180 -1.93 16.81 6.12
N GLU A 181 -1.70 18.02 5.63
CA GLU A 181 -1.91 19.21 6.44
C GLU A 181 -3.38 19.33 6.86
N ALA A 182 -3.64 19.58 8.14
CA ALA A 182 -5.00 19.74 8.67
C ALA A 182 -5.78 20.87 7.96
N GLY A 183 -5.07 21.86 7.40
CA GLY A 183 -5.63 22.93 6.58
C GLY A 183 -6.38 22.42 5.35
N LEU A 184 -5.99 21.28 4.77
CA LEU A 184 -6.65 20.73 3.59
C LEU A 184 -8.13 20.42 3.84
N TYR A 185 -8.48 19.92 5.03
CA TYR A 185 -9.87 19.63 5.39
C TYR A 185 -10.72 20.88 5.63
N ARG A 186 -10.08 22.05 5.78
CA ARG A 186 -10.74 23.35 5.93
C ARG A 186 -10.85 24.10 4.61
N GLN A 187 -10.15 23.67 3.57
CA GLN A 187 -10.20 24.35 2.28
C GLN A 187 -11.55 24.11 1.59
N PRO A 188 -12.25 25.17 1.14
CA PRO A 188 -13.46 25.01 0.36
C PRO A 188 -13.13 24.29 -0.96
N THR A 189 -13.86 23.23 -1.26
CA THR A 189 -13.73 22.57 -2.56
C THR A 189 -14.46 23.39 -3.62
N SER A 190 -13.97 23.38 -4.86
CA SER A 190 -14.57 24.12 -5.98
C SER A 190 -16.04 23.73 -6.24
N ILE A 191 -16.41 22.49 -5.89
CA ILE A 191 -17.78 21.99 -5.98
C ILE A 191 -18.56 22.27 -4.69
N GLY A 192 -17.88 22.31 -3.54
CA GLY A 192 -18.53 22.42 -2.23
C GLY A 192 -19.17 23.78 -1.97
N ALA A 193 -18.58 24.88 -2.43
CA ALA A 193 -19.16 26.21 -2.25
C ALA A 193 -20.49 26.37 -3.04
N PRO A 194 -20.54 26.13 -4.37
CA PRO A 194 -21.80 26.19 -5.11
C PRO A 194 -22.86 25.19 -4.62
N LEU A 195 -22.43 24.01 -4.18
CA LEU A 195 -23.35 22.97 -3.71
C LEU A 195 -23.99 23.33 -2.35
N ARG A 196 -23.28 24.06 -1.48
CA ARG A 196 -23.85 24.57 -0.23
C ARG A 196 -24.99 25.55 -0.49
N ASP A 197 -24.79 26.45 -1.45
CA ASP A 197 -25.82 27.42 -1.84
C ASP A 197 -27.02 26.71 -2.47
N PHE A 198 -26.78 25.74 -3.35
CA PHE A 198 -27.84 24.94 -3.96
C PHE A 198 -28.65 24.12 -2.94
N LEU A 199 -27.99 23.55 -1.93
CA LEU A 199 -28.66 22.74 -0.93
C LEU A 199 -29.47 23.58 0.06
N ALA A 200 -29.19 24.87 0.22
CA ALA A 200 -29.88 25.78 1.15
C ALA A 200 -30.07 25.20 2.57
N GLY A 201 -29.06 24.47 3.07
CA GLY A 201 -29.12 23.77 4.37
C GLY A 201 -29.70 22.35 4.33
N GLY A 202 -30.15 21.88 3.17
CA GLY A 202 -30.57 20.50 2.92
C GLY A 202 -29.43 19.49 2.95
N ARG A 203 -29.77 18.21 3.10
CA ARG A 203 -28.82 17.10 3.05
C ARG A 203 -28.73 16.55 1.63
N LEU A 204 -27.51 16.38 1.12
CA LEU A 204 -27.28 15.65 -0.12
C LEU A 204 -27.47 14.15 0.12
N PHE A 205 -28.44 13.55 -0.54
CA PHE A 205 -28.57 12.09 -0.58
C PHE A 205 -27.80 11.54 -1.78
N GLN A 206 -26.95 10.54 -1.55
CA GLN A 206 -26.23 9.83 -2.61
C GLN A 206 -26.67 8.36 -2.60
N PHE A 207 -27.13 7.87 -3.75
CA PHE A 207 -27.48 6.47 -3.89
C PHE A 207 -26.22 5.58 -3.78
N ALA A 208 -26.35 4.41 -3.16
CA ALA A 208 -25.24 3.48 -2.94
C ALA A 208 -24.54 3.07 -4.25
N ASP A 209 -25.28 2.95 -5.35
CA ASP A 209 -24.72 2.62 -6.65
C ASP A 209 -23.91 3.76 -7.26
N ASP A 210 -24.36 5.00 -7.08
CA ASP A 210 -23.63 6.18 -7.54
C ASP A 210 -22.36 6.39 -6.73
N GLU A 211 -22.42 6.18 -5.41
CA GLU A 211 -21.25 6.18 -4.53
C GLU A 211 -20.25 5.12 -4.98
N TYR A 212 -20.69 3.89 -5.23
CA TYR A 212 -19.83 2.79 -5.68
C TYR A 212 -19.21 3.08 -7.04
N ARG A 213 -20.00 3.56 -8.01
CA ARG A 213 -19.50 3.95 -9.35
C ARG A 213 -18.47 5.06 -9.25
N ALA A 214 -18.75 6.11 -8.47
CA ALA A 214 -17.81 7.21 -8.26
C ALA A 214 -16.50 6.69 -7.64
N LYS A 215 -16.58 5.95 -6.52
CA LYS A 215 -15.41 5.43 -5.83
C LYS A 215 -14.61 4.46 -6.70
N TYR A 216 -15.19 3.36 -7.17
CA TYR A 216 -14.42 2.25 -7.74
C TYR A 216 -14.35 2.24 -9.27
N LYS A 217 -15.28 2.90 -9.98
CA LYS A 217 -15.23 2.98 -11.45
C LYS A 217 -14.60 4.27 -11.97
N ARG A 218 -14.54 5.33 -11.15
CA ARG A 218 -13.99 6.63 -11.55
C ARG A 218 -12.70 7.00 -10.82
N PHE A 219 -12.67 6.98 -9.49
CA PHE A 219 -11.55 7.53 -8.72
C PHE A 219 -10.51 6.49 -8.26
N PHE A 220 -10.94 5.33 -7.77
CA PHE A 220 -10.10 4.24 -7.27
C PHE A 220 -9.89 3.15 -8.32
N ARG A 221 -9.53 3.56 -9.55
CA ARG A 221 -9.18 2.60 -10.59
C ARG A 221 -7.69 2.26 -10.49
N PHE A 222 -7.35 0.99 -10.65
CA PHE A 222 -5.95 0.54 -10.63
C PHE A 222 -5.09 1.14 -11.75
N ASP A 223 -5.70 1.57 -12.86
CA ASP A 223 -5.03 2.23 -13.97
C ASP A 223 -4.77 3.73 -13.74
N THR A 224 -5.28 4.33 -12.66
CA THR A 224 -5.00 5.74 -12.33
C THR A 224 -4.23 5.90 -11.02
N PHE A 225 -3.81 4.79 -10.43
CA PHE A 225 -3.08 4.75 -9.17
C PHE A 225 -1.61 5.18 -9.39
N GLY A 226 -1.22 6.34 -8.87
CA GLY A 226 0.16 6.84 -8.97
C GLY A 226 0.27 8.35 -8.78
N PHE A 227 1.50 8.84 -8.64
CA PHE A 227 1.81 10.25 -8.42
C PHE A 227 1.42 11.09 -9.65
N ARG A 228 0.18 11.57 -9.73
CA ARG A 228 -0.12 12.79 -10.49
C ARG A 228 0.61 13.91 -9.76
N SER A 229 1.66 14.43 -10.36
CA SER A 229 2.28 15.64 -9.87
C SER A 229 1.22 16.75 -9.86
N THR A 230 0.75 17.08 -8.66
CA THR A 230 -0.12 18.23 -8.41
C THR A 230 0.58 19.56 -8.77
N THR A 231 1.88 19.52 -9.09
CA THR A 231 2.65 20.67 -9.59
C THR A 231 2.23 21.19 -10.97
N ASN A 232 1.46 20.44 -11.76
CA ASN A 232 0.94 20.98 -13.03
C ASN A 232 -0.33 21.84 -12.86
N GLY A 233 -0.97 21.84 -11.68
CA GLY A 233 -2.06 22.76 -11.36
C GLY A 233 -1.62 24.22 -11.24
N CYS A 234 -0.36 24.47 -10.84
CA CYS A 234 0.14 25.84 -10.64
C CYS A 234 0.88 26.44 -11.85
N LYS A 235 1.24 25.65 -12.86
CA LYS A 235 1.95 26.20 -14.05
C LYS A 235 1.01 26.75 -15.13
N CYS A 236 -0.25 26.29 -15.19
CA CYS A 236 -1.22 26.81 -16.16
C CYS A 236 -1.66 28.25 -15.84
N ALA A 237 -1.66 28.64 -14.55
CA ALA A 237 -2.06 29.97 -14.11
C ALA A 237 -1.11 31.11 -14.56
N ARG A 238 0.17 30.83 -14.86
CA ARG A 238 1.10 31.88 -15.31
C ARG A 238 1.11 32.10 -16.82
N ARG A 239 0.68 31.13 -17.64
CA ARG A 239 0.68 31.27 -19.11
C ARG A 239 -0.63 31.86 -19.64
N TRP A 240 -1.75 31.63 -18.96
CA TRP A 240 -3.05 32.19 -19.32
C TRP A 240 -3.21 33.67 -18.93
N CYS A 241 -2.49 34.15 -17.92
CA CYS A 241 -2.57 35.56 -17.50
C CYS A 241 -1.88 36.54 -18.45
N ARG A 242 -1.14 36.05 -19.47
CA ARG A 242 -0.49 36.91 -20.49
C ARG A 242 -1.21 36.90 -21.84
N MET A 243 -2.32 36.17 -21.98
CA MET A 243 -3.07 36.03 -23.23
C MET A 243 -4.53 36.52 -23.14
N SER A 244 -4.98 37.02 -21.99
CA SER A 244 -6.33 37.55 -21.78
C SER A 244 -6.51 39.04 -22.07
N LEU A 245 -5.48 39.76 -22.53
CA LEU A 245 -5.58 41.18 -22.90
C LEU A 245 -6.14 41.42 -24.33
N ARG A 246 -6.71 40.40 -24.99
CA ARG A 246 -7.16 40.56 -26.39
C ARG A 246 -8.43 39.81 -26.81
N TRP A 247 -9.35 39.57 -25.89
CA TRP A 247 -10.70 39.10 -26.26
C TRP A 247 -11.75 40.16 -25.94
N LYS A 248 -12.10 40.92 -26.97
CA LYS A 248 -13.30 41.77 -27.03
C LYS A 248 -14.53 40.90 -26.81
N ALA A 249 -15.44 41.44 -26.00
CA ALA A 249 -16.73 40.88 -25.65
C ALA A 249 -17.56 40.46 -26.88
N SER A 250 -18.15 39.27 -26.80
CA SER A 250 -19.37 38.91 -27.51
C SER A 250 -20.32 38.21 -26.51
N PRO A 251 -21.50 38.78 -26.22
CA PRO A 251 -22.46 38.15 -25.32
C PRO A 251 -23.16 36.99 -26.02
N GLN A 252 -23.12 35.80 -25.41
CA GLN A 252 -23.94 34.66 -25.81
C GLN A 252 -25.23 34.65 -24.99
N PRO A 253 -26.42 34.49 -25.61
CA PRO A 253 -27.69 34.47 -24.91
C PRO A 253 -27.88 33.15 -24.14
N VAL A 254 -28.32 33.28 -22.89
CA VAL A 254 -28.73 32.18 -22.02
C VAL A 254 -30.09 31.68 -22.51
N THR A 255 -30.13 30.46 -23.05
CA THR A 255 -31.39 29.74 -23.27
C THR A 255 -31.84 29.11 -21.95
N SER A 256 -32.97 29.59 -21.43
CA SER A 256 -33.69 29.01 -20.31
C SER A 256 -34.22 27.63 -20.67
N ILE A 257 -33.93 26.62 -19.85
CA ILE A 257 -34.66 25.34 -19.87
C ILE A 257 -35.77 25.46 -18.83
N ARG A 258 -36.99 25.24 -19.29
CA ARG A 258 -38.23 25.19 -18.51
C ARG A 258 -38.50 23.76 -18.07
#